data_AF-A0A661F6D2-F1
#
_entry.id   AF-A0A661F6D2-F1
#
_cell.length_a   1.000
_cell.length_b   1.000
_cell.length_c   1.000
_cell.angle_alpha   90.00
_cell.angle_beta   90.00
_cell.angle_gamma   90.00
#
_symmetry.space_group_name_H-M   'P 1'
#
loop_
_entity.id
_entity.type
_entity.pdbx_description
1 polymer ?
#
loop_
_entity_poly.entity_id
_entity_poly.type
_entity_poly.pdbx_seq_one_letter_code
_entity_poly.pdbx_strand_id
1 'polypeptide(L)'
;VTDLPRFLEMGKDNFTALVTGYPKYDESIPKVRYYGRYLTHIWVWINTLSFEIYDAMCGFRVYPLENTVRLINEEKCGDRMDFDPEVIVRWSWRGGKIKNLPTGVSYPSDGVSHFNIWHDNLLISWMHTRLFFGMLWRLPRILWWRLNG
;
A
#
# COMPACT_ATOMS: atom_id res chain seq x y z
N VAL A 1 -16.39 -0.23 -13.30
CA VAL A 1 -15.32 -1.22 -13.63
C VAL A 1 -14.53 -0.75 -14.87
N THR A 2 -14.22 0.54 -14.98
CA THR A 2 -13.67 1.14 -16.21
C THR A 2 -12.14 1.28 -16.16
N ASP A 3 -11.53 1.15 -14.97
CA ASP A 3 -10.09 1.38 -14.77
C ASP A 3 -9.23 0.13 -15.03
N LEU A 4 -9.82 -1.07 -15.05
CA LEU A 4 -9.08 -2.34 -15.20
C LEU A 4 -8.18 -2.40 -16.46
N PRO A 5 -8.63 -2.00 -17.67
CA PRO A 5 -7.79 -2.01 -18.85
C PRO A 5 -6.54 -1.13 -18.68
N ARG A 6 -6.67 0.03 -18.03
CA ARG A 6 -5.55 0.98 -17.81
C ARG A 6 -4.50 0.40 -16.86
N PHE A 7 -4.94 -0.31 -15.83
CA PHE A 7 -4.05 -1.01 -14.90
C PHE A 7 -3.30 -2.15 -15.58
N LEU A 8 -3.99 -2.93 -16.42
CA LEU A 8 -3.38 -4.01 -17.17
C LEU A 8 -2.38 -3.50 -18.22
N GLU A 9 -2.71 -2.42 -18.92
CA GLU A 9 -1.80 -1.77 -19.87
C GLU A 9 -0.54 -1.25 -19.16
N MET A 10 -0.69 -0.52 -18.06
CA MET A 10 0.44 -0.05 -17.25
C MET A 10 1.30 -1.20 -16.72
N GLY A 11 0.67 -2.32 -16.33
CA GLY A 11 1.36 -3.52 -15.88
C GLY A 11 2.14 -4.22 -17.00
N LYS A 12 1.58 -4.27 -18.22
CA LYS A 12 2.28 -4.79 -19.41
C LYS A 12 3.49 -3.93 -19.78
N ASP A 13 3.38 -2.62 -19.66
CA ASP A 13 4.52 -1.73 -19.94
C ASP A 13 5.59 -1.77 -18.83
N ASN A 14 5.24 -2.30 -17.64
CA ASN A 14 6.09 -2.30 -16.46
C ASN A 14 6.03 -3.64 -15.70
N PHE A 15 6.44 -4.73 -16.35
CA PHE A 15 6.35 -6.09 -15.79
C PHE A 15 7.02 -6.32 -14.43
N THR A 16 7.95 -5.46 -14.03
CA THR A 16 8.65 -5.56 -12.74
C THR A 16 8.14 -4.57 -11.69
N ALA A 17 7.17 -3.71 -12.02
CA ALA A 17 6.64 -2.70 -11.12
C ALA A 17 5.30 -3.13 -10.54
N LEU A 18 5.06 -2.74 -9.28
CA LEU A 18 3.74 -2.84 -8.66
C LEU A 18 2.90 -1.64 -9.09
N VAL A 19 1.76 -1.89 -9.71
CA VAL A 19 0.81 -0.83 -10.09
C VAL A 19 -0.27 -0.74 -9.03
N THR A 20 -0.44 0.41 -8.39
CA THR A 20 -1.44 0.62 -7.34
C THR A 20 -2.39 1.75 -7.68
N GLY A 21 -3.64 1.59 -7.30
CA GLY A 21 -4.63 2.65 -7.34
C GLY A 21 -4.40 3.67 -6.24
N TYR A 22 -4.80 4.90 -6.52
CA TYR A 22 -5.15 5.85 -5.48
C TYR A 22 -6.51 6.49 -5.82
N PRO A 23 -7.36 6.68 -4.81
CA PRO A 23 -8.70 7.21 -5.00
C PRO A 23 -8.62 8.67 -5.46
N LYS A 24 -9.38 8.99 -6.50
CA LYS A 24 -9.79 10.38 -6.76
C LYS A 24 -11.03 10.66 -5.92
N TYR A 25 -10.84 11.50 -4.91
CA TYR A 25 -11.91 11.90 -4.00
C TYR A 25 -12.77 13.01 -4.61
N ASP A 26 -14.09 12.87 -4.44
CA ASP A 26 -15.04 13.97 -4.57
C ASP A 26 -15.40 14.50 -3.17
N GLU A 27 -16.23 15.55 -3.10
CA GLU A 27 -16.61 16.19 -1.84
C GLU A 27 -17.48 15.31 -0.91
N SER A 28 -17.88 14.10 -1.36
CA SER A 28 -18.83 13.24 -0.62
C SER A 28 -18.21 12.46 0.55
N ILE A 29 -16.89 12.58 0.77
CA ILE A 29 -16.17 11.68 1.67
C ILE A 29 -16.27 12.12 3.13
N PRO A 30 -16.62 11.20 4.06
CA PRO A 30 -16.58 11.48 5.49
C PRO A 30 -15.17 11.89 5.94
N LYS A 31 -15.05 13.09 6.53
CA LYS A 31 -13.77 13.67 7.00
C LYS A 31 -12.97 12.72 7.89
N VAL A 32 -13.63 11.96 8.77
CA VAL A 32 -12.97 10.98 9.67
C VAL A 32 -12.22 9.91 8.88
N ARG A 33 -12.81 9.39 7.81
CA ARG A 33 -12.17 8.36 6.96
C ARG A 33 -11.01 8.94 6.17
N TYR A 34 -11.16 10.17 5.69
CA TYR A 34 -10.08 10.90 5.01
C TYR A 34 -8.86 11.07 5.92
N TYR A 35 -9.05 11.59 7.14
CA TYR A 35 -7.95 11.80 8.09
C TYR A 35 -7.32 10.49 8.58
N GLY A 36 -8.14 9.46 8.87
CA GLY A 36 -7.62 8.15 9.25
C GLY A 36 -6.73 7.56 8.17
N ARG A 37 -7.14 7.67 6.90
CA ARG A 37 -6.33 7.21 5.77
C ARG A 37 -5.06 8.03 5.57
N TYR A 38 -5.14 9.35 5.77
CA TYR A 38 -3.97 10.22 5.69
C TYR A 38 -2.91 9.89 6.75
N LEU A 39 -3.33 9.53 7.97
CA LEU A 39 -2.41 9.09 9.03
C LEU A 39 -1.65 7.83 8.62
N THR A 40 -2.34 6.84 8.04
CA THR A 40 -1.71 5.62 7.52
C THR A 40 -0.70 5.93 6.41
N HIS A 41 -0.99 6.88 5.51
CA HIS A 41 -0.05 7.30 4.47
C HIS A 41 1.23 7.89 5.04
N ILE A 42 1.11 8.82 5.98
CA ILE A 42 2.27 9.41 6.65
C ILE A 42 3.12 8.32 7.29
N TRP A 43 2.50 7.38 8.01
CA TRP A 43 3.23 6.33 8.67
C TRP A 43 3.91 5.37 7.68
N VAL A 44 3.27 5.09 6.55
CA VAL A 44 3.90 4.34 5.45
C VAL A 44 5.11 5.07 4.89
N TRP A 45 5.00 6.39 4.64
CA TRP A 45 6.13 7.19 4.15
C TRP A 45 7.30 7.19 5.13
N ILE A 46 7.03 7.25 6.43
CA ILE A 46 8.05 7.12 7.47
C ILE A 46 8.73 5.75 7.35
N ASN A 47 7.96 4.66 7.28
CA ASN A 47 8.52 3.30 7.20
C ASN A 47 9.29 3.05 5.90
N THR A 48 8.91 3.67 4.78
CA THR A 48 9.59 3.48 3.50
C THR A 48 10.65 4.53 3.20
N LEU A 49 10.73 5.59 4.01
CA LEU A 49 11.51 6.81 3.73
C LEU A 49 11.29 7.30 2.29
N SER A 50 10.03 7.30 1.84
CA SER A 50 9.68 7.57 0.45
C SER A 50 8.25 8.10 0.33
N PHE A 51 8.06 9.05 -0.58
CA PHE A 51 6.77 9.61 -0.97
C PHE A 51 6.17 8.94 -2.22
N GLU A 52 6.78 7.86 -2.72
CA GLU A 52 6.33 7.18 -3.93
C GLU A 52 4.99 6.46 -3.78
N ILE A 53 4.54 6.18 -2.55
CA ILE A 53 3.29 5.47 -2.31
C ILE A 53 2.18 6.48 -2.03
N TYR A 54 1.23 6.65 -2.95
CA TYR A 54 0.19 7.67 -2.78
C TYR A 54 -0.97 7.15 -1.93
N ASP A 55 -1.37 5.89 -2.13
CA ASP A 55 -2.35 5.23 -1.27
C ASP A 55 -1.92 3.78 -0.97
N ALA A 56 -1.55 3.54 0.29
CA ALA A 56 -1.14 2.22 0.76
C ALA A 56 -2.31 1.28 1.13
N MET A 57 -3.53 1.82 1.25
CA MET A 57 -4.74 1.07 1.61
C MET A 57 -5.67 0.81 0.43
N CYS A 58 -5.35 1.31 -0.76
CA CYS A 58 -6.09 0.94 -1.96
C CYS A 58 -5.72 -0.50 -2.36
N GLY A 59 -6.66 -1.44 -2.21
CA GLY A 59 -6.48 -2.83 -2.61
C GLY A 59 -6.59 -3.07 -4.14
N PHE A 60 -6.93 -2.05 -4.93
CA PHE A 60 -6.99 -2.19 -6.39
C PHE A 60 -5.59 -2.07 -7.01
N ARG A 61 -4.96 -3.22 -7.29
CA ARG A 61 -3.53 -3.32 -7.63
C ARG A 61 -3.25 -4.40 -8.68
N VAL A 62 -2.16 -4.20 -9.41
CA VAL A 62 -1.54 -5.23 -10.27
C VAL A 62 -0.15 -5.52 -9.73
N TYR A 63 0.10 -6.79 -9.44
CA TYR A 63 1.32 -7.27 -8.83
C TYR A 63 2.20 -8.00 -9.86
N PRO A 64 3.52 -7.72 -9.90
CA PRO A 64 4.46 -8.54 -10.65
C PRO A 64 4.59 -9.90 -9.95
N LEU A 65 4.03 -10.93 -10.57
CA LEU A 65 3.74 -12.22 -9.92
C LEU A 65 4.96 -12.86 -9.25
N GLU A 66 6.05 -13.05 -10.00
CA GLU A 66 7.26 -13.73 -9.52
C GLU A 66 7.86 -13.03 -8.28
N ASN A 67 8.08 -11.73 -8.38
CA ASN A 67 8.66 -10.95 -7.30
C ASN A 67 7.74 -10.86 -6.08
N THR A 68 6.42 -10.82 -6.30
CA THR A 68 5.43 -10.73 -5.22
C THR A 68 5.32 -12.04 -4.46
N VAL A 69 5.27 -13.18 -5.16
CA VAL A 69 5.27 -14.52 -4.55
C VAL A 69 6.53 -14.73 -3.72
N ARG A 70 7.70 -14.34 -4.26
CA ARG A 70 8.96 -14.41 -3.53
C ARG A 70 8.92 -13.56 -2.24
N LEU A 71 8.37 -12.35 -2.32
CA LEU A 71 8.23 -11.47 -1.15
C LEU A 71 7.35 -12.10 -0.07
N ILE A 72 6.19 -12.66 -0.44
CA ILE A 72 5.25 -13.26 0.52
C ILE A 72 5.84 -14.53 1.16
N ASN A 73 6.61 -15.31 0.39
CA ASN A 73 7.26 -16.52 0.90
C ASN A 73 8.40 -16.21 1.89
N GLU A 74 9.17 -15.16 1.65
CA GLU A 74 10.29 -14.76 2.51
C GLU A 74 9.84 -13.91 3.70
N GLU A 75 8.71 -13.19 3.58
CA GLU A 75 8.21 -12.26 4.58
C GLU A 75 6.72 -12.48 4.85
N LYS A 76 6.40 -12.92 6.07
CA LYS A 76 5.00 -13.07 6.50
C LYS A 76 4.30 -11.72 6.59
N CYS A 77 3.45 -11.43 5.62
CA CYS A 77 2.48 -10.33 5.65
C CYS A 77 1.23 -10.72 6.47
N GLY A 78 0.45 -9.72 6.88
CA GLY A 78 -0.88 -9.90 7.45
C GLY A 78 -1.86 -10.60 6.51
N ASP A 79 -2.99 -11.03 7.05
CA ASP A 79 -4.03 -11.79 6.34
C ASP A 79 -5.39 -11.05 6.27
N ARG A 80 -5.42 -9.78 6.71
CA ARG A 80 -6.61 -8.92 6.71
C ARG A 80 -6.30 -7.50 6.22
N MET A 81 -6.82 -6.48 6.91
CA MET A 81 -6.78 -5.06 6.54
C MET A 81 -5.36 -4.47 6.62
N ASP A 82 -4.45 -5.18 7.28
CA ASP A 82 -3.04 -4.84 7.37
C ASP A 82 -2.22 -5.34 6.16
N PHE A 83 -2.74 -6.29 5.36
CA PHE A 83 -2.00 -6.83 4.22
C PHE A 83 -1.63 -5.78 3.18
N ASP A 84 -2.61 -4.99 2.73
CA ASP A 84 -2.41 -3.97 1.69
C ASP A 84 -1.32 -2.94 2.05
N PRO A 85 -1.35 -2.30 3.23
CA PRO A 85 -0.28 -1.40 3.63
C PRO A 85 1.04 -2.14 3.90
N GLU A 86 1.03 -3.38 4.40
CA GLU A 86 2.25 -4.12 4.68
C GLU A 86 3.01 -4.55 3.42
N VAL A 87 2.31 -5.13 2.44
CA VAL A 87 2.92 -5.70 1.24
C VAL A 87 3.61 -4.63 0.41
N ILE A 88 3.03 -3.43 0.30
CA ILE A 88 3.59 -2.33 -0.49
C ILE A 88 4.81 -1.69 0.20
N VAL A 89 4.82 -1.63 1.54
CA VAL A 89 6.00 -1.19 2.31
C VAL A 89 7.15 -2.18 2.13
N ARG A 90 6.88 -3.48 2.30
CA ARG A 90 7.89 -4.53 2.10
C ARG A 90 8.40 -4.56 0.67
N TRP A 91 7.53 -4.32 -0.31
CA TRP A 91 7.89 -4.18 -1.72
C TRP A 91 8.88 -3.02 -1.94
N SER A 92 8.58 -1.85 -1.38
CA SER A 92 9.45 -0.67 -1.42
C SER A 92 10.83 -0.93 -0.80
N TRP A 93 10.89 -1.65 0.33
CA TRP A 93 12.16 -2.02 0.96
C TRP A 93 13.06 -2.92 0.12
N ARG A 94 12.49 -3.65 -0.83
CA ARG A 94 13.27 -4.46 -1.80
C ARG A 94 13.77 -3.64 -2.99
N GLY A 95 13.49 -2.33 -3.03
CA GLY A 95 13.75 -1.49 -4.19
C GLY A 95 12.75 -1.72 -5.33
N GLY A 96 11.58 -2.31 -5.04
CA GLY A 96 10.55 -2.55 -6.03
C GLY A 96 9.97 -1.24 -6.55
N LYS A 97 9.84 -1.10 -7.87
CA LYS A 97 9.24 0.09 -8.49
C LYS A 97 7.73 0.11 -8.24
N ILE A 98 7.17 1.30 -8.05
CA ILE A 98 5.74 1.51 -7.79
C ILE A 98 5.19 2.50 -8.81
N LYS A 99 4.02 2.20 -9.39
CA LYS A 99 3.28 3.07 -10.31
C LYS A 99 1.91 3.36 -9.73
N ASN A 100 1.63 4.63 -9.45
CA ASN A 100 0.34 5.06 -8.91
C ASN A 100 -0.59 5.48 -10.06
N LEU A 101 -1.80 4.91 -10.09
CA LEU A 101 -2.83 5.26 -11.05
C LEU A 101 -4.08 5.81 -10.34
N PRO A 102 -4.65 6.92 -10.82
CA PRO A 102 -5.90 7.40 -10.25
C PRO A 102 -7.04 6.43 -10.59
N THR A 103 -7.84 6.07 -9.59
CA THR A 103 -9.03 5.24 -9.76
C THR A 103 -10.24 5.88 -9.09
N GLY A 104 -11.41 5.72 -9.72
CA GLY A 104 -12.68 6.20 -9.16
C GLY A 104 -13.16 5.25 -8.07
N VAL A 105 -13.25 5.75 -6.83
CA VAL A 105 -13.80 4.97 -5.70
C VAL A 105 -15.19 5.50 -5.39
N SER A 106 -16.20 4.68 -5.64
CA SER A 106 -17.57 4.95 -5.20
C SER A 106 -17.81 4.27 -3.85
N TYR A 107 -18.26 5.04 -2.85
CA TYR A 107 -18.72 4.50 -1.58
C TYR A 107 -20.24 4.38 -1.63
N PRO A 108 -20.81 3.19 -1.86
CA PRO A 108 -22.25 3.02 -1.74
C PRO A 108 -22.69 3.32 -0.30
N SER A 109 -23.76 4.12 -0.15
CA SER A 109 -24.34 4.49 1.15
C SER A 109 -24.79 3.28 1.97
N ASP A 110 -25.09 2.17 1.30
CA ASP A 110 -25.67 0.96 1.86
C ASP A 110 -24.61 -0.11 2.15
N GLY A 111 -23.33 0.25 2.05
CA GLY A 111 -22.20 -0.65 2.24
C GLY A 111 -22.04 -1.06 3.70
N VAL A 112 -22.26 -2.35 4.00
CA VAL A 112 -21.88 -2.94 5.28
C VAL A 112 -20.35 -2.90 5.38
N SER A 113 -19.83 -2.13 6.35
CA SER A 113 -18.41 -2.10 6.63
C SER A 113 -18.02 -3.38 7.37
N HIS A 114 -17.24 -4.25 6.73
CA HIS A 114 -16.60 -5.40 7.40
C HIS A 114 -15.47 -5.01 8.36
N PHE A 115 -15.21 -3.71 8.52
CA PHE A 115 -14.19 -3.19 9.43
C PHE A 115 -14.63 -3.34 10.89
N ASN A 116 -13.93 -4.19 11.63
CA ASN A 116 -14.07 -4.29 13.08
C ASN A 116 -13.11 -3.28 13.73
N ILE A 117 -13.66 -2.18 14.23
CA ILE A 117 -12.90 -1.04 14.77
C ILE A 117 -11.81 -1.48 15.75
N TRP A 118 -12.08 -2.42 16.66
CA TRP A 118 -11.10 -2.80 17.67
C TRP A 118 -10.04 -3.74 17.11
N HIS A 119 -10.48 -4.80 16.44
CA HIS A 119 -9.58 -5.83 15.94
C HIS A 119 -8.68 -5.32 14.81
N ASP A 120 -9.25 -4.56 13.87
CA ASP A 120 -8.49 -4.08 12.72
C ASP A 120 -7.55 -2.94 13.11
N ASN A 121 -7.90 -2.08 14.07
CA ASN A 121 -6.95 -1.09 14.59
C ASN A 121 -5.78 -1.75 15.35
N LEU A 122 -6.02 -2.86 16.06
CA LEU A 122 -4.96 -3.64 16.69
C LEU A 122 -4.03 -4.26 15.65
N LEU A 123 -4.58 -4.87 14.60
CA LEU A 123 -3.79 -5.42 13.48
C LEU A 123 -2.96 -4.33 12.78
N ILE A 124 -3.58 -3.20 12.43
CA ILE A 124 -2.90 -2.07 11.78
C ILE A 124 -1.79 -1.52 12.68
N SER A 125 -2.06 -1.35 13.97
CA SER A 125 -1.08 -0.85 14.93
C SER A 125 0.09 -1.82 15.10
N TRP A 126 -0.19 -3.12 15.25
CA TRP A 126 0.83 -4.17 15.36
C TRP A 126 1.67 -4.28 14.08
N MET A 127 1.02 -4.23 12.91
CA MET A 127 1.70 -4.18 11.62
C MET A 127 2.62 -2.97 11.54
N HIS A 128 2.15 -1.77 11.90
CA HIS A 128 2.95 -0.56 11.91
C HIS A 128 4.14 -0.63 12.87
N THR A 129 3.98 -1.26 14.04
CA THR A 129 5.09 -1.55 14.96
C THR A 129 6.11 -2.49 14.33
N ARG A 130 5.67 -3.62 13.74
CA ARG A 130 6.55 -4.57 13.04
C ARG A 130 7.29 -3.91 11.88
N LEU A 131 6.60 -3.08 11.11
CA LEU A 131 7.19 -2.34 10.00
C LEU A 131 8.22 -1.31 10.49
N PHE A 132 7.95 -0.61 11.57
CA PHE A 132 8.87 0.38 12.13
C PHE A 132 10.18 -0.26 12.60
N PHE A 133 10.10 -1.34 13.41
CA PHE A 133 11.31 -2.05 13.84
C PHE A 133 12.02 -2.76 12.68
N GLY A 134 11.25 -3.31 11.73
CA GLY A 134 11.78 -3.89 10.49
C GLY A 134 12.52 -2.87 9.62
N MET A 135 12.02 -1.63 9.56
CA MET A 135 12.68 -0.52 8.90
C MET A 135 14.02 -0.24 9.56
N LEU A 136 14.08 -0.11 10.89
CA LEU A 136 15.33 0.21 11.59
C LEU A 136 16.45 -0.79 11.29
N TRP A 137 16.13 -2.08 11.24
CA TRP A 137 17.08 -3.12 10.84
C TRP A 137 17.55 -2.97 9.38
N ARG A 138 16.64 -2.57 8.49
CA ARG A 138 16.88 -2.44 7.04
C ARG A 138 17.34 -1.04 6.63
N LEU A 139 17.41 -0.10 7.57
CA LEU A 139 17.64 1.32 7.33
C LEU A 139 18.96 1.60 6.58
N PRO A 140 20.10 0.95 6.88
CA PRO A 140 21.33 1.15 6.11
C PRO A 140 21.15 0.76 4.64
N ARG A 141 20.44 -0.33 4.38
CA ARG A 141 20.15 -0.80 3.02
C ARG A 141 19.18 0.13 2.31
N ILE A 142 18.08 0.52 2.95
CA ILE A 142 17.09 1.44 2.38
C ILE A 142 17.75 2.76 1.99
N LEU A 143 18.56 3.34 2.89
CA LEU A 143 19.31 4.58 2.61
C LEU A 143 20.27 4.39 1.44
N TRP A 144 21.01 3.27 1.38
CA TRP A 144 21.91 2.99 0.27
C TRP A 144 21.18 2.94 -1.08
N TRP A 145 20.01 2.31 -1.16
CA TRP A 145 19.19 2.30 -2.38
C TRP A 145 18.64 3.69 -2.72
N ARG A 146 18.25 4.47 -1.71
CA ARG A 146 17.67 5.82 -1.90
C ARG A 146 18.71 6.87 -2.30
N LEU A 147 19.98 6.68 -1.92
CA LEU A 147 21.07 7.58 -2.29
C LEU A 147 21.71 7.22 -3.64
N ASN A 148 21.62 5.97 -4.08
CA ASN A 148 22.28 5.47 -5.30
C ASN A 148 21.34 5.13 -6.47
N GLY A 149 20.03 5.26 -6.29
CA GLY A 149 19.00 5.02 -7.32
C GLY A 149 18.29 6.30 -7.70
#